data_AF-A0A329KI64-F1
#
_entry.id   AF-A0A329KI64-F1
#
_cell.length_a   1.000
_cell.length_b   1.000
_cell.length_c   1.000
_cell.angle_alpha   90.00
_cell.angle_beta   90.00
_cell.angle_gamma   90.00
#
_symmetry.space_group_name_H-M   'P 1'
#
loop_
_entity.id
_entity.type
_entity.pdbx_description
1 polymer ?
#
loop_
_entity_poly.entity_id
_entity_poly.type
_entity_poly.pdbx_seq_one_letter_code
_entity_poly.pdbx_strand_id
1 'polypeptide(L)'
;LVRHRSQLRGPTVTVGVLSAISQALANLLGGQCDSLGAEVPMAKPGAPRAYNHFGNVVVGLYPDLGPNARAERIAADLAHGRRRFEHPATRAADLAFAAVPAGLLRWGIGQFDVQERATQVSGNTVVSSVNRGAADLSFGGAPVVLTSGYPALSPMMGLTHGVHGIGDTIAISVHAAASAVPDIDAYLALLDAAL
;
A
#
# COMPACT_ATOMS: atom_id res chain seq x y z
N LEU A 1 8.25 7.06 -10.51
CA LEU A 1 9.62 7.38 -10.04
C LEU A 1 10.45 6.11 -9.94
N VAL A 2 11.77 6.19 -10.14
CA VAL A 2 12.69 5.06 -10.01
C VAL A 2 13.81 5.46 -9.06
N ARG A 3 14.17 4.57 -8.14
CA ARG A 3 15.26 4.74 -7.18
C ARG A 3 16.08 3.48 -7.09
N HIS A 4 17.38 3.64 -6.84
CA HIS A 4 18.19 2.57 -6.29
C HIS A 4 17.82 2.38 -4.81
N ARG A 5 17.83 1.14 -4.33
CA ARG A 5 17.45 0.78 -2.95
C ARG A 5 18.17 1.62 -1.89
N SER A 6 19.46 1.89 -2.09
CA SER A 6 20.28 2.69 -1.16
C SER A 6 19.89 4.17 -1.08
N GLN A 7 19.10 4.67 -2.03
CA GLN A 7 18.61 6.05 -2.01
C GLN A 7 17.38 6.20 -1.10
N LEU A 8 16.70 5.10 -0.78
CA LEU A 8 15.52 5.13 0.07
C LEU A 8 15.91 5.05 1.55
N ARG A 9 15.51 6.06 2.32
CA ARG A 9 15.80 6.19 3.75
C ARG A 9 14.95 5.24 4.58
N GLY A 10 15.40 4.94 5.80
CA GLY A 10 14.65 4.15 6.77
C GLY A 10 14.99 2.66 6.77
N PRO A 11 14.41 1.89 7.70
CA PRO A 11 14.81 0.50 7.94
C PRO A 11 14.41 -0.46 6.82
N THR A 12 13.40 -0.12 6.02
CA THR A 12 12.98 -0.88 4.84
C THR A 12 12.51 0.07 3.75
N VAL A 13 12.51 -0.41 2.50
CA VAL A 13 11.95 0.30 1.33
C VAL A 13 10.52 0.75 1.60
N THR A 14 9.67 -0.12 2.14
CA THR A 14 8.27 0.18 2.46
C THR A 14 8.15 1.32 3.47
N VAL A 15 8.95 1.31 4.55
CA VAL A 15 8.92 2.37 5.57
C VAL A 15 9.41 3.71 5.01
N GLY A 16 10.47 3.69 4.21
CA GLY A 16 10.99 4.88 3.55
C GLY A 16 9.98 5.53 2.63
N VAL A 17 9.36 4.72 1.76
CA VAL A 17 8.35 5.22 0.81
C VAL A 17 7.08 5.69 1.52
N LEU A 18 6.60 4.99 2.54
CA LEU A 18 5.48 5.48 3.37
C LEU A 18 5.80 6.82 4.05
N SER A 19 7.04 6.99 4.52
CA SER A 19 7.48 8.26 5.12
C SER A 19 7.52 9.40 4.11
N ALA A 20 7.89 9.11 2.85
CA ALA A 20 7.87 10.09 1.77
C ALA A 20 6.42 10.42 1.33
N ILE A 21 5.57 9.40 1.18
CA ILE A 21 4.13 9.57 0.87
C ILE A 21 3.44 10.41 1.94
N SER A 22 3.77 10.22 3.21
CA SER A 22 3.27 11.06 4.30
C SER A 22 3.50 12.56 4.05
N GLN A 23 4.73 12.94 3.71
CA GLN A 23 5.08 14.33 3.43
C GLN A 23 4.42 14.84 2.15
N ALA A 24 4.43 14.04 1.08
CA ALA A 24 3.80 14.40 -0.19
C ALA A 24 2.30 14.64 -0.04
N LEU A 25 1.60 13.78 0.71
CA LEU A 25 0.17 13.94 1.00
C LEU A 25 -0.12 15.14 1.90
N ALA A 26 0.69 15.36 2.95
CA ALA A 26 0.54 16.54 3.80
C ALA A 26 0.67 17.84 3.00
N ASN A 27 1.64 17.90 2.09
CA ASN A 27 1.85 19.06 1.22
C ASN A 27 0.73 19.21 0.18
N LEU A 28 0.26 18.11 -0.43
CA LEU A 28 -0.87 18.13 -1.35
C LEU A 28 -2.14 18.69 -0.69
N LEU A 29 -2.38 18.33 0.58
CA LEU A 29 -3.53 18.76 1.37
C LEU A 29 -3.32 20.11 2.07
N GLY A 30 -2.19 20.79 1.82
CA GLY A 30 -1.90 22.09 2.42
C GLY A 30 -1.77 22.07 3.95
N GLY A 31 -1.38 20.94 4.55
CA GLY A 31 -1.22 20.80 6.00
C GLY A 31 -2.53 20.82 6.80
N GLN A 32 -3.68 20.65 6.15
CA GLN A 32 -5.01 20.73 6.79
C GLN A 32 -5.43 19.45 7.53
N CYS A 33 -4.59 18.40 7.53
CA CYS A 33 -4.92 17.09 8.08
C CYS A 33 -3.90 16.66 9.13
N ASP A 34 -4.36 16.61 10.38
CA ASP A 34 -3.57 16.17 11.55
C ASP A 34 -3.42 14.63 11.61
N SER A 35 -4.15 13.90 10.77
CA SER A 35 -4.10 12.44 10.70
C SER A 35 -4.19 11.97 9.25
N LEU A 36 -3.20 11.15 8.87
CA LEU A 36 -3.13 10.48 7.58
C LEU A 36 -2.82 9.00 7.79
N GLY A 37 -3.40 8.14 6.97
CA GLY A 37 -3.20 6.69 7.01
C GLY A 37 -3.07 6.09 5.62
N ALA A 38 -2.41 4.94 5.54
CA ALA A 38 -2.31 4.11 4.36
C ALA A 38 -2.81 2.70 4.65
N GLU A 39 -3.54 2.14 3.69
CA GLU A 39 -3.81 0.70 3.65
C GLU A 39 -2.62 -0.01 2.98
N VAL A 40 -2.03 -0.96 3.68
CA VAL A 40 -0.88 -1.73 3.18
C VAL A 40 -1.27 -3.21 3.09
N PRO A 41 -1.42 -3.77 1.89
CA PRO A 41 -1.56 -5.21 1.71
C PRO A 41 -0.34 -5.93 2.27
N MET A 42 -0.57 -6.89 3.18
CA MET A 42 0.48 -7.65 3.84
C MET A 42 0.13 -9.14 3.83
N ALA A 43 1.12 -9.95 3.45
CA ALA A 43 0.98 -11.40 3.41
C ALA A 43 0.51 -11.95 4.76
N LYS A 44 -0.48 -12.84 4.71
CA LYS A 44 -0.94 -13.58 5.89
C LYS A 44 0.04 -14.72 6.18
N PRO A 45 0.22 -15.10 7.46
CA PRO A 45 1.07 -16.24 7.81
C PRO A 45 0.49 -17.57 7.26
N GLY A 46 1.34 -18.60 7.26
CA GLY A 46 0.98 -19.95 6.81
C GLY A 46 1.04 -20.16 5.30
N ALA A 47 0.70 -21.38 4.87
CA ALA A 47 0.71 -21.75 3.46
C ALA A 47 -0.38 -20.97 2.68
N PRO A 48 -0.04 -20.32 1.55
CA PRO A 48 -1.02 -19.67 0.71
C PRO A 48 -2.08 -20.65 0.22
N ARG A 49 -3.35 -20.30 0.38
CA ARG A 49 -4.49 -21.09 -0.13
C ARG A 49 -5.04 -20.57 -1.46
N ALA A 50 -4.57 -19.40 -1.90
CA ALA A 50 -4.91 -18.75 -3.15
C ALA A 50 -3.75 -17.85 -3.60
N TYR A 51 -3.77 -17.38 -4.85
CA TYR A 51 -2.79 -16.42 -5.36
C TYR A 51 -2.75 -15.13 -4.52
N ASN A 52 -3.91 -14.69 -4.03
CA ASN A 52 -4.03 -13.58 -3.10
C ASN A 52 -4.15 -14.11 -1.66
N HIS A 53 -3.01 -14.30 -0.99
CA HIS A 53 -2.95 -14.69 0.43
C HIS A 53 -2.42 -13.54 1.30
N PHE A 54 -3.18 -12.45 1.34
CA PHE A 54 -2.85 -11.25 2.10
C PHE A 54 -4.10 -10.68 2.80
N GLY A 55 -3.89 -9.74 3.71
CA GLY A 55 -4.91 -8.84 4.23
C GLY A 55 -4.37 -7.42 4.31
N ASN A 56 -5.24 -6.42 4.46
CA ASN A 56 -4.81 -5.04 4.61
C ASN A 56 -4.48 -4.73 6.07
N VAL A 57 -3.36 -4.05 6.30
CA VAL A 57 -3.05 -3.41 7.58
C VAL A 57 -3.17 -1.90 7.43
N VAL A 58 -3.69 -1.25 8.46
CA VAL A 58 -3.75 0.21 8.53
C VAL A 58 -2.44 0.71 9.14
N VAL A 59 -1.80 1.66 8.46
CA VAL A 59 -0.54 2.27 8.89
C VAL A 59 -0.73 3.77 8.98
N GLY A 60 -0.45 4.36 10.13
CA GLY A 60 -0.41 5.81 10.27
C GLY A 60 0.74 6.40 9.46
N LEU A 61 0.53 7.56 8.86
CA LEU A 61 1.55 8.28 8.08
C LEU A 61 2.22 9.39 8.91
N TYR A 62 1.62 9.84 9.99
CA TYR A 62 2.21 10.74 11.00
C TYR A 62 2.89 12.00 10.40
N PRO A 63 2.12 12.88 9.72
CA PRO A 63 2.67 14.03 8.98
C PRO A 63 3.46 15.02 9.84
N ASP A 64 3.15 15.13 11.13
CA ASP A 64 3.75 16.11 12.05
C ASP A 64 5.05 15.64 12.74
N LEU A 65 5.39 14.35 12.61
CA LEU A 65 6.59 13.80 13.25
C LEU A 65 7.84 14.05 12.41
N GLY A 66 8.97 14.34 13.06
CA GLY A 66 10.28 14.36 12.38
C GLY A 66 10.61 13.03 11.69
N PRO A 67 11.49 13.01 10.66
CA PRO A 67 11.68 11.85 9.78
C PRO A 67 11.97 10.52 10.51
N ASN A 68 12.84 10.55 11.53
CA ASN A 68 13.21 9.33 12.28
C ASN A 68 12.03 8.81 13.12
N ALA A 69 11.36 9.69 13.87
CA ALA A 69 10.21 9.31 14.69
C ALA A 69 9.05 8.80 13.83
N ARG A 70 8.83 9.40 12.67
CA ARG A 70 7.85 8.96 11.67
C ARG A 70 8.15 7.54 11.17
N ALA A 71 9.39 7.29 10.76
CA ALA A 71 9.83 5.97 10.30
C ALA A 71 9.69 4.89 11.38
N GLU A 72 10.03 5.21 12.64
CA GLU A 72 9.84 4.30 13.77
C GLU A 72 8.36 3.94 14.00
N ARG A 73 7.46 4.93 13.94
CA ARG A 73 6.02 4.71 14.14
C ARG A 73 5.39 3.92 13.00
N ILE A 74 5.75 4.23 11.76
CA ILE A 74 5.35 3.44 10.59
C ILE A 74 5.84 1.99 10.71
N ALA A 75 7.11 1.79 11.09
CA ALA A 75 7.66 0.44 11.28
C ALA A 75 6.94 -0.32 12.40
N ALA A 76 6.60 0.35 13.49
CA ALA A 76 5.82 -0.23 14.59
C ALA A 76 4.42 -0.67 14.14
N ASP A 77 3.70 0.17 13.39
CA ASP A 77 2.36 -0.17 12.86
C ASP A 77 2.41 -1.39 11.93
N LEU A 78 3.39 -1.46 11.04
CA LEU A 78 3.60 -2.63 10.18
C LEU A 78 3.88 -3.90 11.02
N ALA A 79 4.73 -3.79 12.04
CA ALA A 79 5.00 -4.90 12.95
C ALA A 79 3.75 -5.32 13.74
N HIS A 80 2.93 -4.36 14.16
CA HIS A 80 1.67 -4.60 14.88
C HIS A 80 0.65 -5.30 13.98
N GLY A 81 0.52 -4.85 12.73
CA GLY A 81 -0.31 -5.48 11.71
C GLY A 81 0.10 -6.94 11.46
N ARG A 82 1.41 -7.21 11.34
CA ARG A 82 1.93 -8.57 11.20
C ARG A 82 1.55 -9.46 12.39
N ARG A 83 1.78 -8.99 13.62
CA ARG A 83 1.40 -9.72 14.84
C ARG A 83 -0.10 -9.96 14.93
N ARG A 84 -0.92 -9.01 14.46
CA ARG A 84 -2.37 -9.19 14.40
C ARG A 84 -2.76 -10.35 13.48
N PHE A 85 -2.10 -10.51 12.33
CA PHE A 85 -2.37 -11.64 11.43
C PHE A 85 -1.94 -13.00 11.99
N GLU A 86 -0.99 -13.03 12.92
CA GLU A 86 -0.60 -14.24 13.64
C GLU A 86 -1.62 -14.65 14.71
N HIS A 87 -2.56 -13.77 15.06
CA HIS A 87 -3.56 -14.05 16.09
C HIS A 87 -4.53 -15.18 15.65
N PRO A 88 -4.85 -16.15 16.52
CA PRO A 88 -5.74 -17.27 16.17
C PRO A 88 -7.12 -16.84 15.63
N ALA A 89 -7.64 -15.70 16.08
CA ALA A 89 -8.90 -15.15 15.58
C ALA A 89 -8.89 -14.84 14.08
N THR A 90 -7.75 -14.40 13.52
CA THR A 90 -7.64 -14.17 12.07
C THR A 90 -7.78 -15.48 11.30
N ARG A 91 -7.14 -16.55 11.77
CA ARG A 91 -7.29 -17.89 11.17
C ARG A 91 -8.72 -18.42 11.32
N ALA A 92 -9.35 -18.21 12.47
CA ALA A 92 -10.74 -18.61 12.70
C ALA A 92 -11.71 -17.87 11.75
N ALA A 93 -11.53 -16.56 11.56
CA ALA A 93 -12.31 -15.77 10.60
C ALA A 93 -12.10 -16.25 9.16
N ASP A 94 -10.87 -16.54 8.77
CA ASP A 94 -10.51 -17.09 7.46
C ASP A 94 -11.16 -18.48 7.20
N LEU A 95 -11.30 -19.32 8.23
CA LEU A 95 -11.98 -20.61 8.14
C LEU A 95 -13.49 -20.44 8.06
N ALA A 96 -14.05 -19.53 8.85
CA ALA A 96 -15.48 -19.20 8.80
C ALA A 96 -15.88 -18.66 7.42
N PHE A 97 -15.10 -17.74 6.86
CA PHE A 97 -15.33 -17.21 5.50
C PHE A 97 -15.22 -18.30 4.43
N ALA A 98 -14.22 -19.18 4.52
CA ALA A 98 -14.05 -20.29 3.58
C ALA A 98 -15.18 -21.34 3.63
N ALA A 99 -15.91 -21.41 4.74
CA ALA A 99 -17.07 -22.30 4.89
C ALA A 99 -18.37 -21.71 4.32
N VAL A 100 -18.38 -20.44 3.88
CA VAL A 100 -19.58 -19.82 3.30
C VAL A 100 -19.87 -20.44 1.92
N PRO A 101 -21.08 -20.98 1.68
CA PRO A 101 -21.43 -21.54 0.38
C PRO A 101 -21.28 -20.52 -0.75
N ALA A 102 -20.73 -20.95 -1.88
CA ALA A 102 -20.43 -20.07 -3.02
C ALA A 102 -21.67 -19.29 -3.52
N GLY A 103 -22.85 -19.91 -3.51
CA GLY A 103 -24.11 -19.24 -3.87
C GLY A 103 -24.47 -18.07 -2.94
N LEU A 104 -24.20 -18.21 -1.64
CA LEU A 104 -24.41 -17.16 -0.65
C LEU A 104 -23.38 -16.04 -0.80
N LEU A 105 -22.11 -16.37 -1.05
CA LEU A 105 -21.08 -15.38 -1.36
C LEU A 105 -21.46 -14.54 -2.59
N ARG A 106 -21.89 -15.19 -3.68
CA ARG A 106 -22.33 -14.49 -4.90
C ARG A 106 -23.53 -13.59 -4.64
N TRP A 107 -24.52 -14.07 -3.90
CA TRP A 107 -25.70 -13.26 -3.52
C TRP A 107 -25.30 -12.03 -2.71
N GLY A 108 -24.44 -12.21 -1.68
CA GLY A 108 -23.97 -11.12 -0.82
C GLY A 108 -23.17 -10.06 -1.58
N ILE A 109 -22.27 -10.48 -2.47
CA ILE A 109 -21.53 -9.54 -3.35
C ILE A 109 -22.52 -8.74 -4.23
N GLY A 110 -23.58 -9.37 -4.71
CA GLY A 110 -24.63 -8.71 -5.49
C GLY A 110 -25.45 -7.68 -4.72
N GLN A 111 -25.36 -7.61 -3.39
CA GLN A 111 -26.01 -6.58 -2.57
C GLN A 111 -25.15 -5.33 -2.37
N PHE A 112 -23.90 -5.33 -2.84
CA PHE A 112 -22.99 -4.19 -2.67
C PHE A 112 -23.42 -2.98 -3.52
N ASP A 113 -23.72 -1.85 -2.87
CA ASP A 113 -23.95 -0.59 -3.55
C ASP A 113 -22.63 0.14 -3.82
N VAL A 114 -22.21 0.16 -5.08
CA VAL A 114 -20.98 0.83 -5.52
C VAL A 114 -21.05 2.36 -5.45
N GLN A 115 -22.25 2.93 -5.29
CA GLN A 115 -22.46 4.39 -5.17
C GLN A 115 -22.49 4.86 -3.72
N GLU A 116 -22.60 3.96 -2.75
CA GLU A 116 -22.60 4.31 -1.34
C GLU A 116 -21.23 4.87 -0.94
N ARG A 117 -21.24 6.05 -0.31
CA ARG A 117 -20.02 6.68 0.21
C ARG A 117 -19.83 6.35 1.68
N ALA A 118 -18.71 5.71 2.00
CA ALA A 118 -18.37 5.48 3.40
C ALA A 118 -18.09 6.81 4.12
N THR A 119 -18.62 6.95 5.33
CA THR A 119 -18.38 8.12 6.19
C THR A 119 -16.99 8.07 6.85
N GLN A 120 -16.34 6.90 6.82
CA GLN A 120 -15.01 6.66 7.36
C GLN A 120 -14.23 5.74 6.43
N VAL A 121 -12.92 5.95 6.35
CA VAL A 121 -11.98 5.10 5.61
C VAL A 121 -10.85 4.67 6.52
N SER A 122 -10.27 3.50 6.24
CA SER A 122 -9.18 2.97 7.04
C SER A 122 -7.82 3.59 6.67
N GLY A 123 -7.71 4.16 5.46
CA GLY A 123 -6.59 4.99 5.02
C GLY A 123 -7.01 5.96 3.92
N ASN A 124 -6.20 6.99 3.69
CA ASN A 124 -6.38 7.98 2.64
C ASN A 124 -5.78 7.53 1.30
N THR A 125 -4.91 6.51 1.36
CA THR A 125 -4.25 5.93 0.20
C THR A 125 -4.00 4.44 0.41
N VAL A 126 -3.66 3.72 -0.67
CA VAL A 126 -3.18 2.33 -0.61
C VAL A 126 -1.72 2.32 -1.04
N VAL A 127 -0.86 1.61 -0.30
CA VAL A 127 0.55 1.40 -0.68
C VAL A 127 0.80 -0.10 -0.83
N SER A 128 0.83 -0.58 -2.06
CA SER A 128 1.18 -1.97 -2.39
C SER A 128 2.68 -2.09 -2.55
N SER A 129 3.36 -2.75 -1.60
CA SER A 129 4.82 -2.92 -1.62
C SER A 129 5.19 -4.38 -1.86
N VAL A 130 5.81 -4.66 -3.01
CA VAL A 130 6.10 -6.01 -3.49
C VAL A 130 7.57 -6.14 -3.86
N ASN A 131 8.27 -7.04 -3.19
CA ASN A 131 9.60 -7.48 -3.58
C ASN A 131 9.45 -8.59 -4.64
N ARG A 132 9.88 -8.33 -5.89
CA ARG A 132 9.84 -9.27 -7.00
C ARG A 132 11.04 -10.21 -7.04
N GLY A 133 11.96 -10.11 -6.08
CA GLY A 133 13.11 -10.99 -5.94
C GLY A 133 14.36 -10.40 -6.55
N ALA A 134 15.30 -11.28 -6.91
CA ALA A 134 16.54 -10.89 -7.55
C ALA A 134 16.29 -10.34 -8.97
N ALA A 135 17.28 -9.65 -9.53
CA ALA A 135 17.24 -9.20 -10.92
C ALA A 135 17.58 -10.35 -11.89
N ASP A 136 16.89 -11.48 -11.75
CA ASP A 136 17.10 -12.74 -12.49
C ASP A 136 15.97 -13.07 -13.48
N LEU A 137 14.99 -12.17 -13.61
CA LEU A 137 13.92 -12.29 -14.61
C LEU A 137 14.40 -11.85 -15.99
N SER A 138 13.96 -12.56 -17.03
CA SER A 138 14.18 -12.18 -18.43
C SER A 138 12.92 -12.35 -19.27
N PHE A 139 12.81 -11.58 -20.35
CA PHE A 139 11.73 -11.67 -21.33
C PHE A 139 12.33 -11.61 -22.74
N GLY A 140 12.11 -12.66 -23.54
CA GLY A 140 12.68 -12.75 -24.88
C GLY A 140 14.22 -12.70 -24.92
N GLY A 141 14.88 -13.17 -23.86
CA GLY A 141 16.35 -13.14 -23.74
C GLY A 141 16.92 -11.81 -23.22
N ALA A 142 16.09 -10.77 -23.00
CA ALA A 142 16.52 -9.52 -22.40
C ALA A 142 16.26 -9.51 -20.88
N PRO A 143 17.17 -8.97 -20.04
CA PRO A 143 16.96 -8.88 -18.60
C PRO A 143 15.87 -7.86 -18.25
N VAL A 144 15.07 -8.18 -17.24
CA VAL A 144 14.09 -7.25 -16.67
C VAL A 144 14.81 -6.31 -15.71
N VAL A 145 14.90 -5.03 -16.06
CA VAL A 145 15.59 -4.00 -15.24
C VAL A 145 14.65 -3.24 -14.30
N LEU A 146 13.34 -3.34 -14.53
CA LEU A 146 12.30 -2.64 -13.78
C LEU A 146 11.00 -3.43 -13.81
N THR A 147 10.28 -3.44 -12.69
CA THR A 147 8.91 -3.94 -12.61
C THR A 147 8.04 -2.88 -11.98
N SER A 148 6.81 -2.72 -12.42
CA SER A 148 5.86 -1.79 -11.82
C SER A 148 4.45 -2.34 -11.94
N GLY A 149 3.60 -1.95 -11.00
CA GLY A 149 2.17 -2.22 -10.98
C GLY A 149 1.44 -0.98 -10.49
N TYR A 150 0.22 -0.78 -10.97
CA TYR A 150 -0.61 0.37 -10.62
C TYR A 150 -1.83 -0.18 -9.89
N PRO A 151 -1.89 -0.09 -8.54
CA PRO A 151 -3.05 -0.58 -7.81
C PRO A 151 -4.34 0.09 -8.32
N ALA A 152 -5.43 -0.67 -8.29
CA ALA A 152 -6.71 -0.19 -8.80
C ALA A 152 -7.29 0.89 -7.88
N LEU A 153 -8.03 1.81 -8.48
CA LEU A 153 -8.82 2.80 -7.76
C LEU A 153 -10.17 2.21 -7.36
N SER A 154 -10.82 2.84 -6.38
CA SER A 154 -12.21 2.56 -6.02
C SER A 154 -12.94 3.87 -5.70
N PRO A 155 -14.28 3.88 -5.59
CA PRO A 155 -15.02 5.07 -5.19
C PRO A 155 -14.53 5.72 -3.88
N MET A 156 -13.99 4.91 -2.96
CA MET A 156 -13.44 5.36 -1.67
C MET A 156 -11.91 5.54 -1.68
N MET A 157 -11.24 5.18 -2.78
CA MET A 157 -9.79 5.21 -2.89
C MET A 157 -9.36 5.84 -4.21
N GLY A 158 -9.23 7.17 -4.19
CA GLY A 158 -8.89 7.98 -5.36
C GLY A 158 -7.39 8.10 -5.64
N LEU A 159 -6.52 7.60 -4.76
CA LEU A 159 -5.06 7.68 -4.89
C LEU A 159 -4.40 6.42 -4.33
N THR A 160 -3.53 5.80 -5.10
CA THR A 160 -2.77 4.60 -4.70
C THR A 160 -1.32 4.65 -5.19
N HIS A 161 -0.46 3.89 -4.50
CA HIS A 161 0.96 3.78 -4.78
C HIS A 161 1.37 2.31 -4.91
N GLY A 162 2.18 2.02 -5.92
CA GLY A 162 2.88 0.76 -6.05
C GLY A 162 4.35 0.94 -5.74
N VAL A 163 4.93 0.04 -4.96
CA VAL A 163 6.36 0.01 -4.63
C VAL A 163 6.91 -1.35 -5.00
N HIS A 164 7.57 -1.43 -6.15
CA HIS A 164 7.96 -2.68 -6.78
C HIS A 164 9.48 -2.75 -6.91
N GLY A 165 10.09 -3.68 -6.17
CA GLY A 165 11.54 -3.90 -6.21
C GLY A 165 11.92 -5.11 -7.05
N ILE A 166 12.94 -4.97 -7.91
CA ILE A 166 13.63 -6.09 -8.57
C ILE A 166 15.14 -5.87 -8.44
N GLY A 167 15.84 -6.78 -7.75
CA GLY A 167 17.20 -6.52 -7.28
C GLY A 167 17.24 -5.25 -6.41
N ASP A 168 18.08 -4.29 -6.80
CA ASP A 168 18.19 -2.98 -6.13
C ASP A 168 17.40 -1.86 -6.83
N THR A 169 16.72 -2.15 -7.95
CA THR A 169 15.86 -1.16 -8.61
C THR A 169 14.48 -1.15 -7.98
N ILE A 170 14.07 0.00 -7.45
CA ILE A 170 12.73 0.23 -6.87
C ILE A 170 11.95 1.18 -7.78
N ALA A 171 10.85 0.68 -8.35
CA ALA A 171 9.87 1.52 -9.03
C ALA A 171 8.76 1.93 -8.07
N ILE A 172 8.48 3.23 -8.02
CA ILE A 172 7.39 3.82 -7.24
C ILE A 172 6.41 4.41 -8.23
N SER A 173 5.25 3.75 -8.38
CA SER A 173 4.14 4.16 -9.24
C SER A 173 3.09 4.89 -8.42
N VAL A 174 2.39 5.83 -9.07
CA VAL A 174 1.23 6.52 -8.52
C VAL A 174 0.09 6.34 -9.50
N HIS A 175 -1.09 5.98 -9.00
CA HIS A 175 -2.31 5.92 -9.79
C HIS A 175 -3.38 6.70 -9.04
N ALA A 176 -4.00 7.68 -9.72
CA ALA A 176 -4.94 8.59 -9.10
C ALA A 176 -6.10 8.93 -10.04
N ALA A 177 -7.27 9.18 -9.45
CA ALA A 177 -8.38 9.82 -10.14
C ALA A 177 -8.12 11.33 -10.22
N ALA A 178 -8.40 11.95 -11.37
CA ALA A 178 -8.27 13.40 -11.54
C ALA A 178 -9.12 14.21 -10.55
N SER A 179 -10.22 13.64 -10.06
CA SER A 179 -11.07 14.25 -9.02
C SER A 179 -10.43 14.26 -7.63
N ALA A 180 -9.45 13.39 -7.37
CA ALA A 180 -8.73 13.31 -6.10
C ALA A 180 -7.37 14.03 -6.16
N VAL A 181 -6.66 13.89 -7.29
CA VAL A 181 -5.38 14.56 -7.55
C VAL A 181 -5.46 15.21 -8.94
N PRO A 182 -5.85 16.50 -9.03
CA PRO A 182 -6.04 17.19 -10.31
C PRO A 182 -4.76 17.32 -11.14
N ASP A 183 -3.61 17.45 -10.48
CA ASP A 183 -2.29 17.52 -11.10
C ASP A 183 -1.38 16.41 -10.54
N ILE A 184 -1.28 15.32 -11.31
CA ILE A 184 -0.49 14.15 -10.93
C ILE A 184 1.01 14.44 -10.99
N ASP A 185 1.45 15.33 -11.88
CA ASP A 185 2.86 15.68 -12.06
C ASP A 185 3.35 16.53 -10.88
N ALA A 186 2.53 17.48 -10.42
CA ALA A 186 2.79 18.21 -9.19
C ALA A 186 2.88 17.26 -7.97
N TYR A 187 1.98 16.28 -7.86
CA TYR A 187 2.08 15.27 -6.79
C TYR A 187 3.35 14.42 -6.90
N LEU A 188 3.74 14.02 -8.12
CA LEU A 188 4.98 13.29 -8.36
C LEU A 188 6.21 14.11 -7.97
N ALA A 189 6.22 15.42 -8.21
CA ALA A 189 7.31 16.31 -7.80
C ALA A 189 7.41 16.40 -6.26
N LEU A 190 6.27 16.48 -5.55
CA LEU A 190 6.24 16.45 -4.09
C LEU A 190 6.79 15.12 -3.54
N LEU A 191 6.39 14.00 -4.15
CA LEU A 191 6.88 12.68 -3.77
C LEU A 191 8.37 12.52 -4.07
N ASP A 192 8.83 12.97 -5.24
CA ASP A 192 10.24 12.90 -5.64
C ASP A 192 11.16 13.68 -4.69
N ALA A 193 10.73 14.87 -4.27
CA ALA A 193 11.44 15.69 -3.29
C ALA A 193 11.50 15.05 -1.89
N ALA A 194 10.52 14.22 -1.54
CA ALA A 194 10.44 13.56 -0.23
C ALA A 194 11.17 12.20 -0.16
N LEU A 195 11.55 11.62 -1.30
CA LEU A 195 12.24 10.33 -1.45
C LEU A 195 13.77 10.47 -1.44
#